data_AF-A0A932S5H5-F1
#
_entry.id   AF-A0A932S5H5-F1
#
_cell.length_a   1.000
_cell.length_b   1.000
_cell.length_c   1.000
_cell.angle_alpha   90.00
_cell.angle_beta   90.00
_cell.angle_gamma   90.00
#
_symmetry.space_group_name_H-M   'P 1'
#
loop_
_entity.id
_entity.type
_entity.pdbx_description
1 polymer ?
#
loop_
_entity_poly.entity_id
_entity_poly.type
_entity_poly.pdbx_seq_one_letter_code
_entity_poly.pdbx_strand_id
1 'polypeptide(L)'
;MPLREDELASRGKDDLRYCIVCEKYLSPIAWAEHAHNPNAKKPLAPTRPAPAISTIDLLLGNCALGNTSGVLVIEGVEVFRLRHRGDDGHITVDLDLRAPEGQLAKVDRNKPLAMAPGLALDVNGGEVAVSRQGMAIARVTLHDHALRLTGEFFANGLRVVVTGDSLTIDGKPAAATRLYGPGTAVLIRRGKAIGFAKK
;
A
#
# COMPACT_ATOMS: atom_id res chain seq x y z
N MET A 1 6.36 -37.88 -1.97
CA MET A 1 7.38 -38.16 -2.99
C MET A 1 7.68 -36.84 -3.70
N PRO A 2 8.92 -36.34 -3.71
CA PRO A 2 9.24 -35.13 -4.45
C PRO A 2 9.12 -35.39 -5.95
N LEU A 3 8.45 -34.49 -6.67
CA LEU A 3 8.28 -34.55 -8.12
C LEU A 3 9.64 -34.33 -8.81
N ARG A 4 9.87 -35.02 -9.93
CA ARG A 4 11.11 -34.94 -10.71
C ARG A 4 11.17 -33.62 -11.49
N GLU A 5 12.37 -33.08 -11.69
CA GLU A 5 12.61 -31.79 -12.38
C GLU A 5 12.02 -31.73 -13.81
N ASP A 6 11.80 -32.90 -14.40
CA ASP A 6 11.27 -33.11 -15.74
C ASP A 6 9.75 -32.85 -15.84
N GLU A 7 9.01 -32.88 -14.72
CA GLU A 7 7.57 -32.56 -14.68
C GLU A 7 7.28 -31.05 -14.57
N LEU A 8 8.26 -30.24 -14.16
CA LEU A 8 8.13 -28.78 -14.12
C LEU A 8 8.25 -28.13 -15.50
N ALA A 9 8.84 -28.83 -16.48
CA ALA A 9 9.08 -28.29 -17.82
C ALA A 9 7.87 -28.39 -18.78
N SER A 10 6.82 -29.15 -18.43
CA SER A 10 5.66 -29.39 -19.31
C SER A 10 4.44 -28.50 -19.01
N ARG A 11 4.47 -27.72 -17.92
CA ARG A 11 3.40 -26.76 -17.59
C ARG A 11 3.72 -25.38 -18.15
N GLY A 12 3.24 -25.13 -19.37
CA GLY A 12 2.83 -23.82 -19.86
C GLY A 12 3.85 -22.69 -19.77
N LYS A 13 4.71 -22.58 -20.79
CA LYS A 13 5.63 -21.46 -21.02
C LYS A 13 4.95 -20.12 -21.41
N ASP A 14 3.66 -19.96 -21.13
CA ASP A 14 2.85 -18.84 -21.65
C ASP A 14 2.37 -17.81 -20.61
N ASP A 15 2.71 -17.94 -19.32
CA ASP A 15 2.18 -17.03 -18.27
C ASP A 15 3.24 -16.26 -17.45
N LEU A 16 4.50 -16.25 -17.90
CA LEU A 16 5.61 -15.51 -17.26
C LEU A 16 6.26 -14.53 -18.24
N ARG A 17 5.47 -13.58 -18.75
CA ARG A 17 6.03 -12.40 -19.43
C ARG A 17 5.29 -11.17 -18.92
N TYR A 18 5.94 -10.45 -18.00
CA TYR A 18 6.24 -9.01 -18.06
C TYR A 18 6.74 -8.54 -16.68
N CYS A 19 7.99 -8.88 -16.36
CA CYS A 19 8.80 -8.02 -15.50
C CYS A 19 9.25 -6.83 -16.36
N ILE A 20 8.44 -5.75 -16.42
CA ILE A 20 8.95 -4.48 -16.95
C ILE A 20 9.76 -3.82 -15.83
N VAL A 21 11.06 -4.06 -15.91
CA VAL A 21 12.09 -3.39 -15.12
C VAL A 21 12.18 -1.95 -15.60
N CYS A 22 11.59 -1.01 -14.86
CA CYS A 22 11.93 0.41 -15.01
C CYS A 22 13.21 0.69 -14.21
N GLU A 23 14.33 0.81 -14.91
CA GLU A 23 15.54 1.44 -14.39
C GLU A 23 15.33 2.96 -14.28
N LYS A 24 16.05 3.56 -13.32
CA LYS A 24 16.05 4.96 -12.90
C LYS A 24 14.83 5.35 -12.09
N TYR A 25 15.02 5.55 -10.79
CA TYR A 25 14.63 6.71 -9.98
C TYR A 25 14.87 6.35 -8.51
N LEU A 26 16.14 6.48 -8.08
CA LEU A 26 16.53 6.56 -6.68
C LEU A 26 17.08 7.96 -6.46
N SER A 27 16.35 8.80 -5.72
CA SER A 27 16.90 9.78 -4.77
C SER A 27 15.73 10.34 -3.91
N PRO A 28 16.02 10.85 -2.70
CA PRO A 28 15.20 10.60 -1.51
C PRO A 28 14.13 11.67 -1.28
N ILE A 29 12.88 11.26 -1.05
CA ILE A 29 11.85 12.15 -0.48
C ILE A 29 12.03 12.16 1.04
N ALA A 30 13.15 12.77 1.44
CA ALA A 30 13.38 13.33 2.76
C ALA A 30 14.48 14.36 2.54
N TRP A 31 14.09 15.65 2.62
CA TRP A 31 14.91 16.88 2.62
C TRP A 31 14.70 17.79 1.41
N ALA A 32 13.59 18.52 1.41
CA ALA A 32 13.47 19.78 0.66
C ALA A 32 12.37 20.70 1.22
N GLU A 33 12.31 20.97 2.53
CA GLU A 33 11.52 22.12 3.05
C GLU A 33 12.18 22.88 4.22
N HIS A 34 13.46 22.66 4.53
CA HIS A 34 14.12 23.39 5.62
C HIS A 34 15.55 23.84 5.32
N ALA A 35 15.81 24.34 4.11
CA ALA A 35 17.03 25.07 3.81
C ALA A 35 16.71 26.55 3.58
N HIS A 36 16.38 27.29 4.65
CA HIS A 36 16.58 28.76 4.80
C HIS A 36 16.05 29.33 6.14
N ASN A 37 16.03 28.55 7.23
CA ASN A 37 15.80 29.11 8.57
C ASN A 37 17.11 29.10 9.39
N PRO A 38 17.80 30.25 9.55
CA PRO A 38 19.02 30.35 10.36
C PRO A 38 18.77 30.11 11.87
N ASN A 39 17.51 29.97 12.31
CA ASN A 39 17.13 29.62 13.68
C ASN A 39 16.68 28.15 13.85
N ALA A 40 16.88 27.28 12.86
CA ALA A 40 16.52 25.86 12.99
C ALA A 40 17.42 25.20 14.06
N LYS A 41 16.83 24.89 15.22
CA LYS A 41 17.44 24.05 16.27
C LYS A 41 18.01 22.78 15.62
N LYS A 42 19.22 22.38 16.05
CA LYS A 42 19.97 21.19 15.59
C LYS A 42 19.04 20.06 15.11
N PRO A 43 19.30 19.44 13.95
CA PRO A 43 18.50 18.31 13.49
C PRO A 43 18.48 17.25 14.58
N LEU A 44 17.27 16.88 15.02
CA LEU A 44 17.06 15.71 15.86
C LEU A 44 17.77 14.54 15.17
N ALA A 45 18.68 13.89 15.89
CA ALA A 45 19.34 12.67 15.43
C ALA A 45 18.28 11.70 14.89
N PRO A 46 18.59 10.92 13.84
CA PRO A 46 17.64 9.96 13.30
C PRO A 46 17.13 9.07 14.42
N THR A 47 15.83 9.16 14.69
CA THR A 47 15.12 8.21 15.55
C THR A 47 15.49 6.80 15.12
N ARG A 48 15.98 6.02 16.09
CA ARG A 48 16.30 4.58 16.07
C ARG A 48 15.70 3.85 14.85
N PRO A 49 16.48 3.01 14.12
CA PRO A 49 15.94 2.23 13.02
C PRO A 49 14.71 1.47 13.50
N ALA A 50 13.58 1.69 12.82
CA ALA A 50 12.36 0.93 13.09
C ALA A 50 12.71 -0.57 12.98
N PRO A 51 12.19 -1.43 13.87
CA PRO A 51 12.42 -2.85 13.78
C PRO A 51 12.07 -3.35 12.38
N ALA A 52 12.86 -4.30 11.87
CA ALA A 52 12.69 -4.87 10.54
C ALA A 52 11.20 -5.24 10.34
N ILE A 53 10.53 -4.53 9.43
CA ILE A 53 9.15 -4.85 9.09
C ILE A 53 9.20 -6.26 8.50
N SER A 54 8.63 -7.22 9.23
CA SER A 54 8.28 -8.52 8.71
C SER A 54 7.46 -8.26 7.45
N THR A 55 7.96 -8.73 6.33
CA THR A 55 7.27 -8.64 5.06
C THR A 55 5.87 -9.22 5.16
N ILE A 56 4.96 -8.72 4.32
CA ILE A 56 3.55 -9.11 4.37
C ILE A 56 2.93 -9.13 2.97
N ASP A 57 1.99 -10.02 2.77
CA ASP A 57 1.22 -10.07 1.53
C ASP A 57 0.16 -8.97 1.55
N LEU A 58 0.05 -8.21 0.46
CA LEU A 58 -0.98 -7.20 0.26
C LEU A 58 -1.98 -7.68 -0.79
N LEU A 59 -3.25 -7.80 -0.40
CA LEU A 59 -4.35 -8.18 -1.26
C LEU A 59 -5.12 -6.93 -1.67
N LEU A 60 -5.13 -6.67 -2.98
CA LEU A 60 -5.86 -5.58 -3.61
C LEU A 60 -6.89 -6.17 -4.58
N GLY A 61 -8.09 -6.47 -4.07
CA GLY A 61 -9.12 -7.17 -4.85
C GLY A 61 -8.64 -8.51 -5.39
N ASN A 62 -8.60 -8.65 -6.71
CA ASN A 62 -8.10 -9.84 -7.42
C ASN A 62 -6.57 -9.92 -7.55
N CYS A 63 -5.82 -8.92 -7.05
CA CYS A 63 -4.36 -8.91 -7.08
C CYS A 63 -3.79 -9.34 -5.73
N ALA A 64 -2.87 -10.30 -5.73
CA ALA A 64 -2.14 -10.74 -4.55
C ALA A 64 -0.65 -10.39 -4.69
N LEU A 65 -0.15 -9.53 -3.81
CA LEU A 65 1.18 -8.97 -3.89
C LEU A 65 1.98 -9.49 -2.71
N GLY A 66 2.88 -10.43 -2.95
CA GLY A 66 3.57 -11.19 -1.93
C GLY A 66 4.82 -10.51 -1.38
N ASN A 67 5.08 -10.75 -0.09
CA ASN A 67 6.32 -10.41 0.61
C ASN A 67 6.68 -8.91 0.60
N THR A 68 5.67 -8.04 0.59
CA THR A 68 5.83 -6.58 0.47
C THR A 68 6.27 -5.94 1.78
N SER A 69 6.67 -4.67 1.71
CA SER A 69 6.87 -3.82 2.90
C SER A 69 5.57 -3.33 3.57
N GLY A 70 4.40 -3.73 3.06
CA GLY A 70 3.10 -3.24 3.52
C GLY A 70 2.84 -1.77 3.17
N VAL A 71 3.40 -1.28 2.06
CA VAL A 71 3.24 0.11 1.60
C VAL A 71 2.60 0.12 0.22
N LEU A 72 1.59 0.98 0.01
CA LEU A 72 0.99 1.25 -1.30
C LEU A 72 1.18 2.71 -1.68
N VAL A 73 1.74 2.91 -2.88
CA VAL A 73 1.99 4.23 -3.47
C VAL A 73 1.28 4.33 -4.82
N ILE A 74 0.49 5.38 -4.99
CA ILE A 74 -0.26 5.70 -6.21
C ILE A 74 0.29 7.02 -6.75
N GLU A 75 0.81 7.02 -7.98
CA GLU A 75 1.40 8.21 -8.61
C GLU A 75 2.43 8.96 -7.73
N GLY A 76 3.24 8.22 -6.97
CA GLY A 76 4.24 8.79 -6.07
C GLY A 76 3.71 9.28 -4.73
N VAL A 77 2.40 9.18 -4.47
CA VAL A 77 1.77 9.49 -3.18
C VAL A 77 1.55 8.18 -2.41
N GLU A 78 2.08 8.11 -1.20
CA GLU A 78 1.80 7.00 -0.29
C GLU A 78 0.38 7.15 0.27
N VAL A 79 -0.49 6.19 -0.06
CA VAL A 79 -1.89 6.20 0.37
C VAL A 79 -2.16 5.23 1.53
N PHE A 80 -1.26 4.27 1.73
CA PHE A 80 -1.36 3.28 2.80
C PHE A 80 0.02 2.79 3.23
N ARG A 81 0.18 2.59 4.54
CA ARG A 81 1.35 1.95 5.14
C ARG A 81 1.00 1.14 6.37
N LEU A 82 1.45 -0.11 6.43
CA LEU A 82 1.56 -0.87 7.66
C LEU A 82 2.74 -0.35 8.49
N ARG A 83 2.48 0.04 9.74
CA ARG A 83 3.49 0.47 10.71
C ARG A 83 3.90 -0.65 11.65
N HIS A 84 2.92 -1.41 12.13
CA HIS A 84 3.14 -2.48 13.08
C HIS A 84 2.07 -3.56 12.92
N ARG A 85 2.49 -4.81 13.07
CA ARG A 85 1.65 -5.99 13.23
C ARG A 85 2.04 -6.59 14.59
N GLY A 86 1.10 -6.57 15.53
CA GLY A 86 1.22 -7.24 16.82
C GLY A 86 1.02 -8.75 16.67
N ASP A 87 1.59 -9.50 17.60
CA ASP A 87 1.46 -10.96 17.66
C ASP A 87 0.04 -11.39 18.04
N ASP A 88 -0.72 -10.50 18.68
CA ASP A 88 -2.14 -10.62 19.05
C ASP A 88 -3.10 -10.32 17.88
N GLY A 89 -2.57 -10.14 16.67
CA GLY A 89 -3.34 -9.78 15.49
C GLY A 89 -3.69 -8.31 15.41
N HIS A 90 -3.22 -7.47 16.35
CA HIS A 90 -3.44 -6.03 16.25
C HIS A 90 -2.64 -5.42 15.09
N ILE A 91 -3.24 -4.52 14.32
CA ILE A 91 -2.54 -3.78 13.26
C ILE A 91 -2.50 -2.29 13.55
N THR A 92 -1.38 -1.65 13.24
CA THR A 92 -1.22 -0.19 13.22
C THR A 92 -0.88 0.24 11.81
N VAL A 93 -1.69 1.14 11.24
CA VAL A 93 -1.56 1.59 9.86
C VAL A 93 -1.66 3.11 9.76
N ASP A 94 -1.16 3.62 8.63
CA ASP A 94 -1.43 4.96 8.15
C ASP A 94 -2.27 4.88 6.88
N LEU A 95 -3.15 5.86 6.70
CA LEU A 95 -4.01 6.01 5.54
C LEU A 95 -4.05 7.48 5.11
N ASP A 96 -3.92 7.74 3.81
CA ASP A 96 -4.19 9.04 3.18
C ASP A 96 -5.30 8.83 2.13
N LEU A 97 -6.52 9.20 2.51
CA LEU A 97 -7.71 9.09 1.69
C LEU A 97 -8.03 10.46 1.09
N ARG A 98 -8.15 10.50 -0.24
CA ARG A 98 -8.46 11.71 -0.98
C ARG A 98 -9.58 11.44 -1.98
N ALA A 99 -10.30 12.50 -2.28
CA ALA A 99 -11.26 12.60 -3.36
C ALA A 99 -10.70 13.54 -4.45
N PRO A 100 -11.34 13.63 -5.62
CA PRO A 100 -10.99 14.64 -6.63
C PRO A 100 -10.97 16.07 -6.07
N GLU A 101 -11.84 16.36 -5.11
CA GLU A 101 -12.02 17.70 -4.53
C GLU A 101 -11.03 18.01 -3.38
N GLY A 102 -10.28 17.02 -2.90
CA GLY A 102 -9.30 17.21 -1.83
C GLY A 102 -9.20 16.05 -0.85
N GLN A 103 -8.56 16.29 0.30
CA GLN A 103 -8.32 15.27 1.32
C GLN A 103 -9.62 14.91 2.06
N LEU A 104 -9.97 13.63 2.11
CA LEU A 104 -11.10 13.10 2.86
C LEU A 104 -10.71 12.73 4.29
N ALA A 105 -9.61 11.99 4.45
CA ALA A 105 -9.13 11.58 5.76
C ALA A 105 -7.62 11.34 5.73
N LYS A 106 -6.95 11.62 6.84
CA LYS A 106 -5.56 11.23 7.08
C LYS A 106 -5.48 10.60 8.45
N VAL A 107 -5.00 9.36 8.48
CA VAL A 107 -4.83 8.55 9.67
C VAL A 107 -3.33 8.30 9.85
N ASP A 108 -2.80 8.58 11.04
CA ASP A 108 -1.43 8.26 11.44
C ASP A 108 -1.48 7.35 12.65
N ARG A 109 -0.93 6.14 12.51
CA ARG A 109 -0.90 5.11 13.56
C ARG A 109 -2.27 4.87 14.21
N ASN A 110 -3.28 4.63 13.39
CA ASN A 110 -4.67 4.44 13.81
C ASN A 110 -5.29 5.65 14.56
N LYS A 111 -4.72 6.85 14.42
CA LYS A 111 -5.30 8.09 14.97
C LYS A 111 -5.69 9.04 13.83
N PRO A 112 -6.88 9.65 13.86
CA PRO A 112 -7.27 10.60 12.84
C PRO A 112 -6.47 11.90 13.03
N LEU A 113 -5.69 12.30 12.02
CA LEU A 113 -5.04 13.62 11.95
C LEU A 113 -5.93 14.66 11.28
N ALA A 114 -6.71 14.22 10.29
CA ALA A 114 -7.68 15.03 9.59
C ALA A 114 -8.81 14.14 9.07
N MET A 115 -10.04 14.62 9.10
CA MET A 115 -11.21 13.84 8.72
C MET A 115 -12.33 14.78 8.27
N ALA A 116 -12.86 14.54 7.08
CA ALA A 116 -13.97 15.32 6.54
C ALA A 116 -15.24 15.13 7.39
N PRO A 117 -16.15 16.11 7.43
CA PRO A 117 -17.39 16.00 8.18
C PRO A 117 -18.18 14.73 7.84
N GLY A 118 -18.68 14.06 8.88
CA GLY A 118 -19.48 12.84 8.75
C GLY A 118 -18.68 11.54 8.52
N LEU A 119 -17.35 11.62 8.48
CA LEU A 119 -16.48 10.45 8.51
C LEU A 119 -16.12 10.07 9.96
N ALA A 120 -15.91 8.78 10.18
CA ALA A 120 -15.46 8.19 11.44
C ALA A 120 -14.31 7.21 11.18
N LEU A 121 -13.46 7.01 12.19
CA LEU A 121 -12.41 6.00 12.19
C LEU A 121 -12.79 4.90 13.17
N ASP A 122 -12.89 3.68 12.66
CA ASP A 122 -13.19 2.47 13.42
C ASP A 122 -11.91 1.62 13.50
N VAL A 123 -11.50 1.25 14.71
CA VAL A 123 -10.28 0.46 14.96
C VAL A 123 -10.62 -0.70 15.87
N ASN A 124 -10.45 -1.92 15.38
CA ASN A 124 -10.72 -3.15 16.11
C ASN A 124 -9.57 -4.12 15.86
N GLY A 125 -8.83 -4.62 16.86
CA GLY A 125 -7.89 -5.74 16.67
C GLY A 125 -7.12 -5.74 15.34
N GLY A 126 -7.55 -6.59 14.40
CA GLY A 126 -6.99 -6.72 13.05
C GLY A 126 -7.68 -5.92 11.93
N GLU A 127 -8.50 -4.93 12.24
CA GLU A 127 -9.25 -4.10 11.29
C GLU A 127 -9.09 -2.60 11.59
N VAL A 128 -8.84 -1.82 10.54
CA VAL A 128 -8.92 -0.36 10.57
C VAL A 128 -9.79 0.09 9.40
N ALA A 129 -10.88 0.80 9.69
CA ALA A 129 -11.81 1.29 8.67
C ALA A 129 -12.08 2.78 8.85
N VAL A 130 -12.13 3.50 7.72
CA VAL A 130 -12.73 4.83 7.67
C VAL A 130 -14.13 4.68 7.10
N SER A 131 -15.12 5.15 7.83
CA SER A 131 -16.54 4.92 7.56
C SER A 131 -17.30 6.23 7.38
N ARG A 132 -18.35 6.22 6.57
CA ARG A 132 -19.36 7.28 6.48
C ARG A 132 -20.71 6.67 6.80
N GLN A 133 -21.37 7.14 7.86
CA GLN A 133 -22.69 6.63 8.26
C GLN A 133 -22.71 5.09 8.41
N GLY A 134 -21.64 4.49 8.96
CA GLY A 134 -21.50 3.05 9.14
C GLY A 134 -21.08 2.25 7.89
N MET A 135 -20.95 2.90 6.73
CA MET A 135 -20.42 2.28 5.51
C MET A 135 -18.92 2.56 5.36
N ALA A 136 -18.09 1.52 5.32
CA ALA A 136 -16.66 1.67 5.13
C ALA A 136 -16.34 2.22 3.73
N ILE A 137 -15.66 3.36 3.67
CA ILE A 137 -15.13 3.95 2.43
C ILE A 137 -13.69 3.49 2.14
N ALA A 138 -12.97 3.10 3.19
CA ALA A 138 -11.71 2.37 3.10
C ALA A 138 -11.61 1.44 4.31
N ARG A 139 -11.09 0.23 4.11
CA ARG A 139 -10.91 -0.77 5.15
C ARG A 139 -9.63 -1.54 4.91
N VAL A 140 -8.87 -1.72 5.97
CA VAL A 140 -7.70 -2.60 6.06
C VAL A 140 -8.04 -3.71 7.03
N THR A 141 -7.97 -4.97 6.59
CA THR A 141 -8.10 -6.13 7.47
C THR A 141 -6.90 -7.04 7.38
N LEU A 142 -6.44 -7.53 8.53
CA LEU A 142 -5.47 -8.61 8.62
C LEU A 142 -6.20 -9.94 8.56
N HIS A 143 -5.88 -10.74 7.55
CA HIS A 143 -6.33 -12.13 7.41
C HIS A 143 -5.10 -13.03 7.35
N ASP A 144 -4.87 -13.80 8.40
CA ASP A 144 -3.71 -14.69 8.56
C ASP A 144 -2.36 -13.97 8.36
N HIS A 145 -1.78 -14.10 7.18
CA HIS A 145 -0.49 -13.52 6.81
C HIS A 145 -0.60 -12.43 5.74
N ALA A 146 -1.83 -11.97 5.44
CA ALA A 146 -2.09 -11.00 4.40
C ALA A 146 -2.92 -9.82 4.92
N LEU A 147 -2.60 -8.63 4.43
CA LEU A 147 -3.43 -7.45 4.58
C LEU A 147 -4.33 -7.30 3.37
N ARG A 148 -5.63 -7.26 3.60
CA ARG A 148 -6.62 -6.91 2.58
C ARG A 148 -6.92 -5.42 2.70
N LEU A 149 -6.67 -4.68 1.63
CA LEU A 149 -7.01 -3.28 1.52
C LEU A 149 -8.21 -3.16 0.57
N THR A 150 -9.24 -2.47 1.02
CA THR A 150 -10.42 -2.11 0.20
C THR A 150 -10.69 -0.62 0.36
N GLY A 151 -11.31 -0.02 -0.65
CA GLY A 151 -11.68 1.39 -0.65
C GLY A 151 -11.41 2.07 -1.98
N GLU A 152 -11.71 3.36 -2.00
CA GLU A 152 -11.42 4.25 -3.13
C GLU A 152 -10.28 5.20 -2.77
N PHE A 153 -9.24 5.22 -3.59
CA PHE A 153 -8.03 6.00 -3.41
C PHE A 153 -7.82 6.91 -4.61
N PHE A 154 -7.58 8.19 -4.35
CA PHE A 154 -7.31 9.19 -5.38
C PHE A 154 -5.94 9.82 -5.12
N ALA A 155 -5.05 9.82 -6.13
CA ALA A 155 -3.74 10.44 -6.01
C ALA A 155 -3.28 10.99 -7.36
N ASN A 156 -2.88 12.27 -7.38
CA ASN A 156 -2.37 12.97 -8.58
C ASN A 156 -3.23 12.72 -9.83
N GLY A 157 -4.55 12.77 -9.68
CA GLY A 157 -5.51 12.59 -10.77
C GLY A 157 -5.73 11.13 -11.22
N LEU A 158 -5.16 10.15 -10.53
CA LEU A 158 -5.39 8.71 -10.77
C LEU A 158 -6.39 8.19 -9.72
N ARG A 159 -7.47 7.56 -10.19
CA ARG A 159 -8.47 6.89 -9.34
C ARG A 159 -8.19 5.41 -9.26
N VAL A 160 -8.07 4.87 -8.05
CA VAL A 160 -7.91 3.44 -7.81
C VAL A 160 -9.03 2.97 -6.89
N VAL A 161 -9.86 2.04 -7.36
CA VAL A 161 -10.91 1.43 -6.54
C VAL A 161 -10.57 -0.02 -6.30
N VAL A 162 -10.53 -0.38 -5.03
CA VAL A 162 -10.23 -1.73 -4.56
C VAL A 162 -11.45 -2.28 -3.83
N THR A 163 -12.05 -3.33 -4.36
CA THR A 163 -13.14 -4.07 -3.71
C THR A 163 -12.61 -5.39 -3.15
N GLY A 164 -13.49 -6.23 -2.60
CA GLY A 164 -13.10 -7.60 -2.22
C GLY A 164 -12.58 -8.42 -3.39
N ASP A 165 -13.08 -8.16 -4.60
CA ASP A 165 -13.00 -9.09 -5.73
C ASP A 165 -12.35 -8.46 -6.97
N SER A 166 -12.21 -7.13 -7.00
CA SER A 166 -11.70 -6.42 -8.16
C SER A 166 -10.84 -5.22 -7.77
N LEU A 167 -9.84 -4.96 -8.61
CA LEU A 167 -9.06 -3.73 -8.61
C LEU A 167 -9.33 -3.00 -9.92
N THR A 168 -9.69 -1.72 -9.86
CA THR A 168 -9.85 -0.87 -11.04
C THR A 168 -8.97 0.38 -10.93
N ILE A 169 -8.39 0.78 -12.05
CA ILE A 169 -7.49 1.93 -12.19
C ILE A 169 -8.06 2.81 -13.30
N ASP A 170 -8.47 4.05 -12.98
CA ASP A 170 -9.22 4.95 -13.86
C ASP A 170 -10.41 4.27 -14.55
N GLY A 171 -11.17 3.47 -13.79
CA GLY A 171 -12.35 2.75 -14.27
C GLY A 171 -12.04 1.53 -15.14
N LYS A 172 -10.77 1.21 -15.40
CA LYS A 172 -10.36 0.02 -16.14
C LYS A 172 -10.01 -1.10 -15.15
N PRO A 173 -10.52 -2.33 -15.33
CA PRO A 173 -10.16 -3.45 -14.47
C PRO A 173 -8.66 -3.77 -14.65
N ALA A 174 -7.97 -3.93 -13.53
CA ALA A 174 -6.63 -4.48 -13.52
C ALA A 174 -6.70 -6.00 -13.70
N ALA A 175 -5.80 -6.55 -14.52
CA ALA A 175 -5.67 -7.99 -14.65
C ALA A 175 -5.29 -8.61 -13.30
N ALA A 176 -5.86 -9.76 -12.98
CA ALA A 176 -5.46 -10.52 -11.80
C ALA A 176 -3.97 -10.81 -11.89
N THR A 177 -3.22 -10.33 -10.90
CA THR A 177 -1.76 -10.41 -10.93
C THR A 177 -1.27 -10.96 -9.60
N ARG A 178 -0.33 -11.91 -9.66
CA ARG A 178 0.47 -12.35 -8.52
C ARG A 178 1.89 -11.88 -8.71
N LEU A 179 2.32 -10.93 -7.88
CA LEU A 179 3.66 -10.37 -7.94
C LEU A 179 4.37 -10.61 -6.62
N TYR A 180 5.69 -10.79 -6.66
CA TYR A 180 6.50 -10.98 -5.47
C TYR A 180 7.58 -9.89 -5.38
N GLY A 181 7.61 -9.17 -4.26
CA GLY A 181 8.44 -7.98 -4.08
C GLY A 181 9.00 -7.91 -2.66
N PRO A 182 10.14 -8.57 -2.38
CA PRO A 182 10.65 -8.72 -1.02
C PRO A 182 10.97 -7.36 -0.38
N GLY A 183 10.17 -6.97 0.60
CA GLY A 183 10.34 -5.73 1.36
C GLY A 183 10.23 -4.46 0.51
N THR A 184 9.54 -4.52 -0.63
CA THR A 184 9.33 -3.37 -1.52
C THR A 184 7.93 -2.78 -1.37
N ALA A 185 7.77 -1.52 -1.73
CA ALA A 185 6.46 -0.86 -1.79
C ALA A 185 5.74 -1.26 -3.08
N VAL A 186 4.43 -1.41 -3.01
CA VAL A 186 3.56 -1.60 -4.19
C VAL A 186 3.36 -0.25 -4.86
N LEU A 187 3.52 -0.22 -6.18
CA LEU A 187 3.35 0.97 -7.01
C LEU A 187 2.21 0.79 -8.01
N ILE A 188 1.34 1.79 -8.08
CA ILE A 188 0.35 1.94 -9.15
C ILE A 188 0.59 3.27 -9.88
N ARG A 189 0.68 3.21 -11.21
CA ARG A 189 0.94 4.37 -12.08
C ARG A 189 0.08 4.29 -13.34
N ARG A 190 -0.29 5.43 -13.88
CA ARG A 190 -1.08 5.59 -15.10
C ARG A 190 -0.38 4.93 -16.27
N GLY A 191 -1.13 4.13 -17.02
CA GLY A 191 -0.63 3.43 -18.20
C GLY A 191 0.44 2.38 -17.92
N LYS A 192 0.71 2.03 -16.65
CA LYS A 192 1.64 0.96 -16.27
C LYS A 192 0.91 -0.14 -15.52
N ALA A 193 1.41 -1.37 -15.66
CA ALA A 193 0.99 -2.46 -14.79
C ALA A 193 1.39 -2.17 -13.33
N ILE A 194 0.71 -2.83 -12.39
CA ILE A 194 1.06 -2.82 -10.97
C ILE A 194 2.50 -3.34 -10.84
N GLY A 195 3.31 -2.70 -10.01
CA GLY A 195 4.71 -3.08 -9.83
C GLY A 195 5.23 -2.80 -8.43
N PHE A 196 6.56 -2.85 -8.29
CA PHE A 196 7.23 -2.58 -7.02
C PHE A 196 8.27 -1.46 -7.15
N ALA A 197 8.47 -0.71 -6.06
CA ALA A 197 9.57 0.25 -5.94
C ALA A 197 10.88 -0.50 -5.65
N LYS A 198 11.91 -0.32 -6.47
CA LYS A 198 13.27 -0.76 -6.13
C LYS A 198 13.82 0.14 -5.01
N LYS A 199 14.43 -0.47 -4.00
CA LYS A 199 15.28 0.23 -3.02
C LYS A 199 16.60 0.63 -3.64
#